data_AF-A0A0F9CZG7-F1
#
_entry.id   AF-A0A0F9CZG7-F1
#
_cell.length_a   1.000
_cell.length_b   1.000
_cell.length_c   1.000
_cell.angle_alpha   90.00
_cell.angle_beta   90.00
_cell.angle_gamma   90.00
#
_symmetry.space_group_name_H-M   'P 1'
#
loop_
_entity.id
_entity.type
_entity.pdbx_description
1 polymer ?
#
loop_
_entity_poly.entity_id
_entity_poly.type
_entity_poly.pdbx_seq_one_letter_code
_entity_poly.pdbx_strand_id
1 'polypeptide(L)'
;MSARLLEISTTVKLVTEECCACGIVFAMPQQVNERLRTKGGTFYCPNGHSQVYTEPDIEVLKKRLIAEQRRSQDLKTQLNGALDNLSVTKKDLRRTKRRVNAGVCLYCRRHFTNLERHVHTKHAEEVKQ
;
A
#
# COMPACT_ATOMS: atom_id res chain seq x y z
N MET A 1 -1.43 15.76 75.93
CA MET A 1 -0.73 15.81 74.63
C MET A 1 -1.77 16.05 73.56
N SER A 2 -1.80 17.22 72.94
CA SER A 2 -2.84 17.59 71.97
C SER A 2 -2.49 17.01 70.60
N ALA A 3 -3.31 16.08 70.10
CA ALA A 3 -3.15 15.53 68.76
C ALA A 3 -3.50 16.62 67.72
N ARG A 4 -2.53 17.02 66.89
CA ARG A 4 -2.80 17.88 65.74
C ARG A 4 -3.48 17.05 64.66
N LEU A 5 -4.76 17.34 64.42
CA LEU A 5 -5.47 16.87 63.22
C LEU A 5 -4.92 17.65 62.02
N LEU A 6 -4.48 16.92 61.00
CA LEU A 6 -4.14 17.44 59.68
C LEU A 6 -5.30 17.10 58.76
N GLU A 7 -6.01 18.12 58.29
CA GLU A 7 -7.07 17.98 57.31
C GLU A 7 -6.52 18.33 55.93
N ILE A 8 -6.76 17.47 54.95
CA ILE A 8 -6.37 17.68 53.55
C ILE A 8 -7.64 17.61 52.72
N SER A 9 -7.97 18.71 52.05
CA SER A 9 -9.04 18.79 51.06
C SER A 9 -8.45 19.07 49.68
N THR A 10 -9.01 18.44 48.65
CA THR A 10 -8.60 18.66 47.26
C THR A 10 -9.78 18.49 46.32
N THR A 11 -9.76 19.23 45.22
CA THR A 11 -10.75 19.14 44.14
C THR A 11 -10.12 18.39 42.97
N VAL A 12 -10.74 17.29 42.54
CA VAL A 12 -10.24 16.47 41.42
C VAL A 12 -11.28 16.43 40.32
N LYS A 13 -10.85 16.72 39.09
CA LYS A 13 -11.68 16.53 37.90
C LYS A 13 -11.55 15.10 37.40
N LEU A 14 -12.68 14.41 37.31
CA LEU A 14 -12.78 13.05 36.82
C LEU A 14 -13.25 13.02 35.37
N VAL A 15 -12.71 12.09 34.60
CA VAL A 15 -13.14 11.77 33.23
C VAL A 15 -13.57 10.31 33.17
N THR A 16 -14.62 10.04 32.40
CA THR A 16 -15.16 8.70 32.20
C THR A 16 -14.38 7.95 31.13
N GLU A 17 -14.16 6.66 31.37
CA GLU A 17 -13.55 5.71 30.46
C GLU A 17 -14.33 4.40 30.49
N GLU A 18 -14.29 3.66 29.39
CA GLU A 18 -14.94 2.36 29.25
C GLU A 18 -13.89 1.26 29.16
N CYS A 19 -14.11 0.14 29.86
CA CYS A 19 -13.20 -0.99 29.74
C CYS A 19 -13.32 -1.67 28.38
N CYS A 20 -12.22 -1.77 27.64
CA CYS A 20 -12.17 -2.44 26.33
C CYS A 20 -12.44 -3.96 26.38
N ALA A 21 -12.40 -4.57 27.56
CA ALA A 21 -12.65 -6.00 27.75
C ALA A 21 -14.07 -6.32 28.25
N CYS A 22 -14.56 -5.59 29.26
CA CYS A 22 -15.84 -5.89 29.92
C CYS A 22 -16.89 -4.77 29.82
N GLY A 23 -16.60 -3.66 29.14
CA GLY A 23 -17.56 -2.59 28.88
C GLY A 23 -17.99 -1.77 30.10
N ILE A 24 -17.38 -1.98 31.28
CA ILE A 24 -17.73 -1.19 32.47
C ILE A 24 -17.27 0.25 32.29
N VAL A 25 -18.18 1.19 32.55
CA VAL A 25 -17.86 2.63 32.60
C VAL A 25 -17.35 2.97 33.99
N PHE A 26 -16.19 3.61 34.04
CA PHE A 26 -15.56 4.05 35.29
C PHE A 26 -14.91 5.42 35.11
N ALA A 27 -14.52 6.06 36.20
CA ALA A 27 -13.93 7.39 36.16
C ALA A 27 -12.49 7.38 36.70
N MET A 28 -11.61 8.19 36.10
CA MET A 28 -10.24 8.42 36.57
C MET A 28 -9.89 9.91 36.56
N PRO A 29 -8.90 10.37 37.35
CA PRO A 29 -8.46 11.76 37.30
C PRO A 29 -8.00 12.17 35.90
N GLN A 30 -8.42 13.35 35.44
CA GLN A 30 -8.08 13.87 34.10
C GLN A 30 -6.56 13.82 33.82
N GLN A 31 -5.75 14.19 34.82
CA GLN A 31 -4.28 14.19 34.71
C GLN A 31 -3.70 12.79 34.44
N VAL A 32 -4.31 11.76 35.03
CA VAL A 32 -3.91 10.37 34.80
C VAL A 32 -4.28 9.94 33.39
N ASN A 33 -5.49 10.31 32.93
CA ASN A 33 -5.95 10.04 31.58
C ASN A 33 -5.04 10.66 30.52
N GLU A 34 -4.76 11.96 30.64
CA GLU A 34 -3.86 12.69 29.73
C GLU A 34 -2.46 12.08 29.71
N ARG A 35 -1.91 11.74 30.88
CA ARG A 35 -0.61 11.08 30.97
C ARG A 35 -0.61 9.73 30.25
N LEU A 36 -1.64 8.92 30.45
CA LEU A 36 -1.74 7.60 29.82
C LEU A 36 -1.93 7.71 28.29
N ARG A 37 -2.64 8.74 27.81
CA ARG A 37 -2.80 8.97 26.36
C ARG A 37 -1.53 9.49 25.70
N THR A 38 -0.77 10.35 26.39
CA THR A 38 0.43 11.00 25.84
C THR A 38 1.71 10.20 26.01
N LYS A 39 1.91 9.59 27.18
CA LYS A 39 3.14 8.82 27.53
C LYS A 39 2.93 7.32 27.44
N GLY A 40 1.70 6.87 27.21
CA GLY A 40 1.34 5.47 27.33
C GLY A 40 1.33 4.99 28.79
N GLY A 41 1.17 3.69 28.94
CA GLY A 41 1.16 2.99 30.21
C GLY A 41 -0.06 2.10 30.38
N THR A 42 0.07 1.12 31.26
CA THR A 42 -0.99 0.18 31.58
C THR A 42 -1.87 0.73 32.70
N PHE A 43 -3.17 0.64 32.52
CA PHE A 43 -4.17 0.95 33.54
C PHE A 43 -5.18 -0.18 33.63
N TYR A 44 -5.93 -0.22 34.73
CA TYR A 44 -6.86 -1.30 35.02
C TYR A 44 -8.27 -0.76 35.22
N CYS A 45 -9.26 -1.49 34.71
CA CYS A 45 -10.64 -1.23 35.10
C CYS A 45 -10.89 -1.71 36.55
N PRO A 46 -12.01 -1.34 37.18
CA PRO A 46 -12.38 -1.81 38.52
C PRO A 46 -12.47 -3.34 38.65
N ASN A 47 -12.74 -4.05 37.54
CA ASN A 47 -12.80 -5.50 37.48
C ASN A 47 -11.43 -6.17 37.25
N GLY A 48 -10.35 -5.39 37.11
CA GLY A 48 -8.98 -5.90 36.99
C GLY A 48 -8.47 -6.17 35.56
N HIS A 49 -9.25 -5.87 34.51
CA HIS A 49 -8.74 -5.98 33.14
C HIS A 49 -7.70 -4.90 32.83
N SER A 50 -6.54 -5.35 32.36
CA SER A 50 -5.42 -4.52 31.90
C SER A 50 -5.75 -3.85 30.57
N GLN A 51 -5.42 -2.56 30.46
CA GLN A 51 -5.72 -1.72 29.30
C GLN A 51 -4.55 -0.78 29.02
N VAL A 52 -4.36 -0.43 27.76
CA VAL A 52 -3.36 0.54 27.31
C VAL A 52 -4.01 1.40 26.23
N TYR A 53 -3.82 2.72 26.26
CA TYR A 53 -4.18 3.55 25.11
C TYR A 53 -3.18 3.30 24.00
N THR A 54 -3.64 2.61 22.97
CA THR A 54 -2.88 2.47 21.73
C THR A 54 -3.28 3.61 20.81
N GLU A 55 -2.45 4.64 20.70
CA GLU A 55 -2.42 5.38 19.44
C GLU A 55 -1.80 4.43 18.39
N PRO A 56 -2.36 4.27 17.19
CA PRO A 56 -1.57 3.71 16.11
C PRO A 56 -0.38 4.66 15.94
N ASP A 57 0.79 4.20 16.40
CA ASP A 57 2.02 4.97 16.49
C ASP A 57 2.13 5.87 15.26
N ILE A 58 2.18 7.19 15.43
CA ILE A 58 2.23 8.13 14.29
C ILE A 58 3.37 7.72 13.34
N GLU A 59 4.45 7.19 13.90
CA GLU A 59 5.55 6.58 13.17
C GLU A 59 5.17 5.30 12.39
N VAL A 60 4.33 4.42 12.93
CA VAL A 60 3.77 3.27 12.20
C VAL A 60 2.86 3.73 11.06
N LEU A 61 2.01 4.74 11.28
CA LEU A 61 1.16 5.31 10.22
C LEU A 61 1.99 5.99 9.14
N LYS A 62 3.02 6.77 9.50
CA LYS A 62 3.97 7.36 8.55
C LYS A 62 4.71 6.29 7.75
N LYS A 63 5.21 5.24 8.40
CA LYS A 63 5.88 4.11 7.73
C LYS A 63 4.95 3.41 6.74
N ARG A 64 3.69 3.17 7.11
CA ARG A 64 2.67 2.60 6.22
C ARG A 64 2.37 3.53 5.04
N LEU A 65 2.23 4.83 5.30
CA LEU A 65 1.99 5.83 4.25
C LEU A 65 3.14 5.87 3.24
N ILE A 66 4.38 5.88 3.71
CA ILE A 66 5.58 5.88 2.85
C ILE A 66 5.65 4.58 2.05
N ALA A 67 5.37 3.42 2.66
CA ALA A 67 5.37 2.14 1.97
C ALA A 67 4.32 2.09 0.85
N GLU A 68 3.10 2.56 1.11
CA GLU A 68 2.05 2.62 0.10
C GLU A 68 2.32 3.65 -1.00
N GLN A 69 2.92 4.80 -0.67
CA GLN A 69 3.36 5.76 -1.67
C GLN A 69 4.42 5.16 -2.61
N ARG A 70 5.41 4.43 -2.08
CA ARG A 70 6.42 3.72 -2.88
C ARG A 70 5.77 2.68 -3.78
N ARG A 71 4.89 1.85 -3.21
CA ARG A 71 4.15 0.84 -3.97
C ARG A 71 3.33 1.45 -5.10
N SER A 72 2.62 2.55 -4.84
CA SER A 72 1.84 3.28 -5.85
C SER A 72 2.74 3.81 -6.98
N GLN A 73 3.91 4.34 -6.63
CA GLN A 73 4.87 4.86 -7.61
C GLN A 73 5.47 3.74 -8.48
N ASP A 74 5.81 2.60 -7.88
CA ASP A 74 6.33 1.44 -8.59
C ASP A 74 5.29 0.89 -9.57
N LEU A 75 4.04 0.74 -9.12
CA LEU A 75 2.93 0.27 -9.96
C LEU A 75 2.67 1.23 -11.13
N LYS A 76 2.70 2.54 -10.91
CA LYS A 76 2.59 3.53 -11.99
C LYS A 76 3.73 3.40 -13.00
N THR A 77 4.95 3.20 -12.51
CA THR A 77 6.13 3.04 -13.37
C THR A 77 6.03 1.78 -14.22
N GLN A 78 5.61 0.66 -13.62
CA GLN A 78 5.36 -0.60 -14.33
C GLN A 78 4.25 -0.45 -15.36
N LEU A 79 3.14 0.19 -14.99
CA LEU A 79 2.02 0.43 -15.90
C LEU A 79 2.43 1.26 -17.11
N ASN A 80 3.15 2.37 -16.87
CA ASN A 80 3.62 3.23 -17.94
C ASN A 80 4.58 2.48 -18.88
N GLY A 81 5.55 1.73 -18.32
CA GLY A 81 6.45 0.89 -19.12
C GLY A 81 5.71 -0.16 -19.94
N ALA A 82 4.69 -0.80 -19.38
CA ALA A 82 3.85 -1.76 -20.10
C ALA A 82 3.06 -1.10 -21.24
N LEU A 83 2.51 0.09 -21.01
CA LEU A 83 1.79 0.87 -22.03
C LEU A 83 2.70 1.29 -23.18
N ASP A 84 3.92 1.74 -22.87
CA ASP A 84 4.92 2.12 -23.88
C ASP A 84 5.33 0.91 -24.73
N ASN A 85 5.64 -0.22 -24.09
CA ASN A 85 5.96 -1.47 -24.79
C ASN A 85 4.80 -1.92 -25.69
N LEU A 86 3.56 -1.81 -25.21
CA LEU A 86 2.37 -2.15 -25.98
C LEU A 86 2.17 -1.19 -27.17
N SER A 87 2.50 0.09 -27.02
CA SER A 87 2.47 1.06 -28.12
C SER A 87 3.52 0.73 -29.19
N VAL A 88 4.76 0.42 -28.80
CA VAL A 88 5.85 0.05 -29.71
C VAL A 88 5.51 -1.24 -30.47
N THR A 89 5.14 -2.29 -29.76
CA THR A 89 4.75 -3.58 -30.37
C THR A 89 3.56 -3.42 -31.33
N LYS A 90 2.55 -2.61 -30.98
CA LYS A 90 1.45 -2.30 -31.91
C LYS A 90 1.93 -1.60 -33.18
N LYS A 91 2.88 -0.67 -33.09
CA LYS A 91 3.46 0.01 -34.25
C LYS A 91 4.22 -0.97 -35.13
N ASP A 92 5.03 -1.83 -34.53
CA ASP A 92 5.80 -2.83 -35.26
C ASP A 92 4.91 -3.86 -35.94
N LEU A 93 3.90 -4.38 -35.26
CA LEU A 93 2.90 -5.27 -35.85
C LEU A 93 2.18 -4.62 -37.04
N ARG A 94 1.79 -3.34 -36.92
CA ARG A 94 1.19 -2.60 -38.04
C ARG A 94 2.16 -2.46 -39.21
N ARG A 95 3.43 -2.17 -38.95
CA ARG A 95 4.48 -2.04 -39.98
C ARG A 95 4.73 -3.37 -40.68
N THR A 96 4.85 -4.45 -39.92
CA THR A 96 5.03 -5.81 -40.44
C THR A 96 3.83 -6.23 -41.29
N LYS A 97 2.60 -6.03 -40.80
CA LYS A 97 1.37 -6.31 -41.56
C LYS A 97 1.32 -5.53 -42.87
N ARG A 98 1.66 -4.23 -42.85
CA ARG A 98 1.71 -3.40 -44.07
C ARG A 98 2.73 -3.94 -45.09
N ARG A 99 3.92 -4.35 -44.63
CA ARG A 99 4.98 -4.89 -45.51
C ARG A 99 4.58 -6.21 -46.14
N VAL A 100 4.05 -7.14 -45.35
CA VAL A 100 3.58 -8.44 -45.84
C VAL A 100 2.44 -8.24 -46.85
N ASN A 101 1.47 -7.37 -46.53
CA ASN A 101 0.37 -7.05 -47.45
C ASN A 101 0.84 -6.38 -48.75
N ALA A 102 1.94 -5.63 -48.71
CA ALA A 102 2.56 -5.04 -49.90
C ALA A 102 3.43 -6.04 -50.68
N GLY A 103 3.45 -7.33 -50.31
CA GLY A 103 4.25 -8.36 -50.99
C GLY A 103 5.75 -8.32 -50.66
N VAL A 104 6.15 -7.62 -49.58
CA VAL A 104 7.56 -7.49 -49.19
C VAL A 104 7.94 -8.58 -48.18
N CYS A 105 8.97 -9.37 -48.50
CA CYS A 105 9.52 -10.40 -47.62
C CYS A 105 10.23 -9.80 -46.40
N LEU A 106 9.98 -10.35 -45.20
CA LEU A 106 10.57 -9.85 -43.94
C LEU A 106 12.05 -10.20 -43.79
N TYR A 107 12.47 -11.33 -44.37
CA TYR A 107 13.82 -11.86 -44.23
C TYR A 107 14.80 -11.21 -45.20
N CYS A 108 14.44 -11.15 -46.50
CA CYS A 108 15.31 -10.58 -47.54
C CYS A 108 14.90 -9.19 -48.05
N ARG A 109 13.81 -8.60 -47.52
CA ARG A 109 13.34 -7.23 -47.81
C ARG A 109 13.06 -6.92 -49.29
N ARG A 110 12.82 -7.94 -50.11
CA ARG A 110 12.47 -7.83 -51.55
C ARG A 110 10.96 -7.98 -51.76
N HIS A 111 10.46 -7.37 -52.84
CA HIS A 111 9.06 -7.48 -53.26
C HIS A 111 8.85 -8.72 -54.13
N PHE A 112 7.75 -9.44 -53.91
CA PHE A 112 7.35 -10.59 -54.70
C PHE A 112 5.84 -10.56 -54.95
N THR A 113 5.43 -10.88 -56.18
CA THR A 113 4.01 -11.05 -56.52
C THR A 113 3.39 -12.28 -55.85
N ASN A 114 4.18 -13.34 -55.63
CA ASN A 114 3.79 -14.49 -54.82
C ASN A 114 4.77 -14.65 -53.65
N LEU A 115 4.48 -13.91 -52.58
CA LEU A 115 5.32 -13.87 -51.37
C LEU A 115 5.37 -15.24 -50.66
N GLU A 116 4.24 -15.94 -50.59
CA GLU A 116 4.13 -17.27 -49.96
C GLU A 116 5.12 -18.27 -50.57
N ARG A 117 5.12 -18.43 -51.90
CA ARG A 117 6.06 -19.32 -52.60
C ARG A 117 7.52 -18.94 -52.34
N HIS A 118 7.83 -17.63 -52.33
CA HIS A 118 9.19 -17.16 -52.07
C HIS A 118 9.64 -17.55 -50.66
N VAL A 119 8.81 -17.32 -49.64
CA VAL A 119 9.13 -17.65 -48.25
C VAL A 119 9.30 -19.17 -48.08
N HIS A 120 8.41 -19.99 -48.64
CA HIS A 120 8.53 -21.45 -48.54
C HIS A 120 9.75 -22.06 -49.26
N THR A 121 10.26 -21.41 -50.31
CA THR A 121 11.39 -21.95 -51.09
C THR A 121 12.76 -21.40 -50.66
N LYS A 122 12.81 -20.14 -50.20
CA LYS A 122 14.06 -19.44 -49.85
C LYS A 122 14.23 -19.19 -48.35
N HIS A 123 13.15 -19.27 -47.57
CA HIS A 123 13.14 -19.04 -46.12
C HIS A 123 12.38 -20.18 -45.41
N ALA A 124 12.54 -21.41 -45.90
CA ALA A 124 11.81 -22.59 -45.43
C ALA A 124 12.06 -22.90 -43.94
N GLU A 125 13.26 -22.60 -43.45
CA GLU A 125 13.67 -22.82 -42.05
C GLU A 125 12.90 -21.92 -41.09
N GLU A 126 12.50 -20.74 -41.53
CA GLU A 126 11.84 -19.70 -40.73
C GLU A 126 10.31 -19.91 -40.60
N VAL A 127 9.74 -20.83 -41.38
CA VAL A 127 8.29 -21.11 -41.40
C VAL A 127 7.92 -22.29 -40.48
N LYS A 128 8.90 -23.07 -40.03
CA LYS A 128 8.69 -24.33 -39.29
C LYS A 128 8.70 -24.19 -37.76
N GLN A 129 8.58 -22.98 -37.21
CA GLN A 129 8.51 -22.75 -35.76
C GLN A 129 7.07 -22.62 -35.27
#